data_AF-A0A1V4U9L2-F1
#
_entry.id   AF-A0A1V4U9L2-F1
#
_cell.length_a   1.000
_cell.length_b   1.000
_cell.length_c   1.000
_cell.angle_alpha   90.00
_cell.angle_beta   90.00
_cell.angle_gamma   90.00
#
_symmetry.space_group_name_H-M   'P 1'
#
loop_
_entity.id
_entity.type
_entity.pdbx_description
1 polymer ?
#
loop_
_entity_poly.entity_id
_entity_poly.type
_entity_poly.pdbx_seq_one_letter_code
_entity_poly.pdbx_strand_id
1 'polypeptide(L)'
;MSGGRFVPEDVFERYAEDYDRWFEEHPAEYHSELARVRALFPQVTPPFSLDVGVGSGRFAAPLGIELGVDPSLALCRIARQRGVEVVRAAGGAIPFRDASIPLVLMVTVICFLENPSQVLAEIRRILVPGGVLVLAFIERGGPIHQKYLYEGGKGRFLSRARFYARDEVLSLLENNGFWVSAVDPRAGFCVIAAREGLTGKE
;
A
#
# COMPACT_ATOMS: atom_id res chain seq x y z
N MET A 1 -14.84 -10.80 -27.91
CA MET A 1 -14.72 -12.04 -27.12
C MET A 1 -13.31 -12.59 -27.27
N SER A 2 -12.47 -12.35 -26.27
CA SER A 2 -11.21 -13.05 -26.05
C SER A 2 -11.05 -13.13 -24.54
N GLY A 3 -11.20 -14.35 -24.01
CA GLY A 3 -11.24 -14.62 -22.58
C GLY A 3 -9.96 -14.13 -21.91
N GLY A 4 -10.12 -13.22 -20.96
CA GLY A 4 -9.09 -12.88 -19.99
C GLY A 4 -8.77 -14.14 -19.21
N ARG A 5 -7.63 -14.75 -19.52
CA ARG A 5 -7.13 -15.93 -18.81
C ARG A 5 -7.13 -15.61 -17.32
N PHE A 6 -7.77 -16.49 -16.54
CA PHE A 6 -7.65 -16.53 -15.09
C PHE A 6 -6.15 -16.67 -14.78
N VAL A 7 -5.55 -15.61 -14.23
CA VAL A 7 -4.16 -15.60 -13.79
C VAL A 7 -4.00 -16.71 -12.73
N PRO A 8 -2.89 -17.48 -12.72
CA PRO A 8 -2.68 -18.53 -11.73
C PRO A 8 -2.91 -17.96 -10.32
N GLU A 9 -3.66 -18.69 -9.48
CA GLU A 9 -4.10 -18.29 -8.14
C GLU A 9 -3.10 -17.34 -7.46
N ASP A 10 -3.52 -16.07 -7.33
CA ASP A 10 -2.80 -15.08 -6.56
C ASP A 10 -2.53 -15.67 -5.17
N VAL A 11 -1.27 -15.62 -4.74
CA VAL A 11 -0.85 -16.16 -3.44
C VAL A 11 -1.63 -15.50 -2.29
N PHE A 12 -2.03 -14.25 -2.46
CA PHE A 12 -2.86 -13.50 -1.51
C PHE A 12 -4.34 -13.91 -1.55
N GLU A 13 -4.85 -14.42 -2.68
CA GLU A 13 -6.20 -15.00 -2.75
C GLU A 13 -6.22 -16.36 -2.06
N ARG A 14 -5.24 -17.23 -2.38
CA ARG A 14 -5.20 -18.61 -1.90
C ARG A 14 -4.87 -18.72 -0.41
N TYR A 15 -4.03 -17.83 0.11
CA TYR A 15 -3.51 -17.90 1.47
C TYR A 15 -3.85 -16.65 2.28
N ALA A 16 -5.02 -16.05 2.05
CA ALA A 16 -5.48 -14.83 2.74
C ALA A 16 -5.47 -14.96 4.28
N GLU A 17 -5.89 -16.11 4.81
CA GLU A 17 -5.89 -16.37 6.26
C GLU A 17 -4.47 -16.44 6.82
N ASP A 18 -3.55 -17.12 6.13
CA ASP A 18 -2.14 -17.20 6.56
C ASP A 18 -1.45 -15.83 6.49
N TYR A 19 -1.75 -15.05 5.44
CA TYR A 19 -1.31 -13.66 5.34
C TYR A 19 -1.77 -12.85 6.55
N ASP A 20 -3.05 -12.98 6.91
CA ASP A 20 -3.62 -12.19 7.99
C ASP A 20 -3.15 -12.65 9.38
N ARG A 21 -3.00 -13.96 9.58
CA ARG A 21 -2.49 -14.59 10.80
C ARG A 21 -1.08 -14.14 11.14
N TRP A 22 -0.24 -13.88 10.13
CA TRP A 22 1.11 -13.36 10.35
C TRP A 22 1.12 -12.11 11.25
N PHE A 23 0.14 -11.21 11.10
CA PHE A 23 0.05 -10.00 11.92
C PHE A 23 -0.34 -10.28 13.38
N GLU A 24 -0.97 -11.41 13.66
CA GLU A 24 -1.31 -11.87 15.02
C GLU A 24 -0.12 -12.57 15.68
N GLU A 25 0.66 -13.31 14.88
CA GLU A 25 1.87 -14.00 15.34
C GLU A 25 3.05 -13.04 15.54
N HIS A 26 3.05 -11.89 14.87
CA HIS A 26 4.11 -10.88 14.89
C HIS A 26 3.59 -9.49 15.32
N PRO A 27 2.95 -9.36 16.50
CA PRO A 27 2.28 -8.14 16.90
C PRO A 27 3.28 -7.00 17.11
N ALA A 28 4.48 -7.27 17.62
CA ALA A 28 5.50 -6.26 17.84
C ALA A 28 5.99 -5.64 16.52
N GLU A 29 6.27 -6.46 15.51
CA GLU A 29 6.63 -6.00 14.17
C GLU A 29 5.49 -5.19 13.54
N TYR A 30 4.26 -5.73 13.55
CA TYR A 30 3.09 -5.05 13.01
C TYR A 30 2.83 -3.70 13.69
N HIS A 31 2.82 -3.64 15.02
CA HIS A 31 2.60 -2.38 15.74
C HIS A 31 3.71 -1.35 15.49
N SER A 32 4.96 -1.79 15.34
CA SER A 32 6.08 -0.92 14.96
C SER A 32 5.93 -0.36 13.54
N GLU A 33 5.53 -1.18 12.56
CA GLU A 33 5.20 -0.72 11.20
C GLU A 33 4.02 0.25 11.19
N LEU A 34 2.92 -0.11 11.87
CA LEU A 34 1.73 0.75 11.98
C LEU A 34 2.02 2.09 12.65
N ALA A 35 2.84 2.11 13.71
CA ALA A 35 3.24 3.34 14.38
C ALA A 35 4.05 4.27 13.46
N ARG A 36 4.91 3.70 12.60
CA ARG A 36 5.67 4.47 11.61
C ARG A 36 4.78 5.03 10.51
N VAL A 37 3.84 4.23 10.00
CA VAL A 37 2.81 4.72 9.06
C VAL A 37 2.05 5.88 9.70
N ARG A 38 1.56 5.69 10.93
CA ARG A 38 0.82 6.70 11.70
C ARG A 38 1.61 8.00 11.92
N ALA A 39 2.93 7.92 12.10
CA ALA A 39 3.77 9.11 12.33
C ALA A 39 3.82 10.07 11.12
N LEU A 40 3.64 9.54 9.90
CA LEU A 40 3.58 10.32 8.65
C LEU A 40 2.15 10.47 8.12
N PHE A 41 1.18 9.82 8.77
CA PHE A 41 -0.24 9.94 8.47
C PHE A 41 -0.81 11.24 9.07
N PRO A 42 -1.84 11.85 8.46
CA PRO A 42 -2.53 12.99 9.07
C PRO A 42 -3.07 12.66 10.48
N GLN A 43 -3.05 13.65 11.38
CA GLN A 43 -3.57 13.47 12.75
C GLN A 43 -5.04 13.08 12.78
N VAL A 44 -5.81 13.59 11.82
CA VAL A 44 -7.21 13.25 11.59
C VAL A 44 -7.33 12.70 10.19
N THR A 45 -7.86 11.48 10.07
CA THR A 45 -8.13 10.84 8.78
C THR A 45 -9.24 11.59 8.07
N PRO A 46 -8.99 12.17 6.89
CA PRO A 46 -10.04 12.83 6.14
C PRO A 46 -11.13 11.81 5.76
N PRO A 47 -12.41 12.22 5.74
CA PRO A 47 -13.47 11.41 5.14
C PRO A 47 -13.10 11.02 3.70
N PHE A 48 -13.56 9.86 3.23
CA PHE A 48 -13.27 9.34 1.88
C PHE A 48 -11.78 9.05 1.60
N SER A 49 -10.97 8.82 2.64
CA SER A 49 -9.62 8.28 2.47
C SER A 49 -9.68 6.86 1.90
N LEU A 50 -8.68 6.46 1.09
CA LEU A 50 -8.63 5.17 0.39
C LEU A 50 -7.35 4.41 0.70
N ASP A 51 -7.43 3.12 0.97
CA ASP A 51 -6.27 2.21 0.99
C ASP A 51 -6.19 1.42 -0.33
N VAL A 52 -5.09 1.60 -1.08
CA VAL A 52 -4.86 0.94 -2.37
C VAL A 52 -4.02 -0.31 -2.15
N GLY A 53 -4.63 -1.47 -2.41
CA GLY A 53 -4.13 -2.78 -1.98
C GLY A 53 -4.37 -2.98 -0.49
N VAL A 54 -5.62 -2.75 -0.05
CA VAL A 54 -6.04 -2.75 1.35
C VAL A 54 -5.80 -4.08 2.07
N GLY A 55 -5.64 -5.17 1.30
CA GLY A 55 -5.47 -6.51 1.82
C GLY A 55 -6.57 -6.86 2.81
N SER A 56 -6.17 -7.33 3.99
CA SER A 56 -7.11 -7.69 5.05
C SER A 56 -7.56 -6.49 5.91
N GLY A 57 -7.17 -5.26 5.57
CA GLY A 57 -7.55 -4.06 6.32
C GLY A 57 -6.75 -3.83 7.61
N ARG A 58 -5.60 -4.50 7.77
CA ARG A 58 -4.73 -4.37 8.96
C ARG A 58 -4.18 -2.95 9.15
N PHE A 59 -4.01 -2.18 8.09
CA PHE A 59 -3.58 -0.78 8.19
C PHE A 59 -4.76 0.20 8.09
N ALA A 60 -5.67 0.00 7.14
CA ALA A 60 -6.85 0.84 6.97
C ALA A 60 -7.68 1.02 8.25
N ALA A 61 -8.12 -0.08 8.88
CA ALA A 61 -9.03 -0.02 10.02
C ALA A 61 -8.48 0.77 11.23
N PRO A 62 -7.27 0.50 11.77
CA PRO A 62 -6.74 1.28 12.89
C PRO A 62 -6.32 2.71 12.52
N LEU A 63 -6.21 3.04 11.23
CA LEU A 63 -5.98 4.40 10.75
C LEU A 63 -7.30 5.12 10.41
N GLY A 64 -8.47 4.51 10.64
CA GLY A 64 -9.76 5.13 10.36
C GLY A 64 -10.05 5.32 8.87
N ILE A 65 -9.38 4.54 8.00
CA ILE A 65 -9.69 4.53 6.56
C ILE A 65 -10.84 3.56 6.35
N GLU A 66 -11.94 4.07 5.81
CA GLU A 66 -13.17 3.30 5.61
C GLU A 66 -13.28 2.69 4.21
N LEU A 67 -12.49 3.14 3.22
CA LEU A 67 -12.54 2.67 1.84
C LEU A 67 -11.26 1.94 1.46
N GLY A 68 -11.39 0.87 0.68
CA GLY A 68 -10.24 0.16 0.13
C GLY A 68 -10.47 -0.40 -1.28
N VAL A 69 -9.37 -0.65 -2.01
CA VAL A 69 -9.36 -1.48 -3.21
C VAL A 69 -8.37 -2.62 -3.07
N ASP A 70 -8.74 -3.81 -3.52
CA ASP A 70 -7.83 -4.97 -3.57
C ASP A 70 -8.30 -5.97 -4.65
N PRO A 71 -7.39 -6.63 -5.40
CA PRO A 71 -7.78 -7.66 -6.36
C PRO A 71 -8.23 -8.98 -5.70
N SER A 72 -7.75 -9.28 -4.48
CA SER A 72 -8.04 -10.51 -3.74
C SER A 72 -9.40 -10.45 -3.07
N LEU A 73 -10.34 -11.26 -3.55
CA LEU A 73 -11.69 -11.36 -2.98
C LEU A 73 -11.64 -11.93 -1.55
N ALA A 74 -10.75 -12.90 -1.29
CA ALA A 74 -10.55 -13.45 0.05
C ALA A 74 -10.10 -12.38 1.06
N LEU A 75 -9.11 -11.54 0.70
CA LEU A 75 -8.65 -10.45 1.56
C LEU A 75 -9.72 -9.35 1.74
N CYS A 76 -10.43 -8.99 0.65
CA CYS A 76 -11.56 -8.06 0.71
C CYS A 76 -12.61 -8.48 1.76
N ARG A 77 -12.89 -9.79 1.88
CA ARG A 77 -13.85 -10.30 2.88
C ARG A 77 -13.37 -10.07 4.31
N ILE A 78 -12.08 -10.27 4.57
CA ILE A 78 -11.48 -10.04 5.90
C ILE A 78 -11.49 -8.54 6.22
N ALA A 79 -11.13 -7.68 5.26
CA ALA A 79 -11.17 -6.22 5.44
C ALA A 79 -12.57 -5.71 5.79
N ARG A 80 -13.63 -6.24 5.14
CA ARG A 80 -15.02 -5.88 5.48
C ARG A 80 -15.42 -6.26 6.90
N GLN A 81 -14.93 -7.39 7.42
CA GLN A 81 -15.15 -7.77 8.82
C GLN A 81 -14.50 -6.79 9.81
N ARG A 82 -13.53 -5.98 9.36
CA ARG A 82 -12.88 -4.91 10.14
C ARG A 82 -13.49 -3.52 9.92
N GLY A 83 -14.63 -3.44 9.23
CA GLY A 83 -15.33 -2.18 8.97
C GLY A 83 -14.79 -1.38 7.78
N VAL A 84 -14.00 -2.00 6.89
CA VAL A 84 -13.54 -1.35 5.66
C VAL A 84 -14.42 -1.76 4.49
N GLU A 85 -15.05 -0.80 3.82
CA GLU A 85 -15.78 -1.00 2.58
C GLU A 85 -14.79 -1.17 1.43
N VAL A 86 -14.81 -2.34 0.79
CA VAL A 86 -13.81 -2.68 -0.24
C VAL A 86 -14.46 -2.87 -1.61
N VAL A 87 -13.88 -2.22 -2.63
CA VAL A 87 -14.17 -2.48 -4.03
C VAL A 87 -13.12 -3.41 -4.60
N ARG A 88 -13.53 -4.53 -5.19
CA ARG A 88 -12.59 -5.47 -5.82
C ARG A 88 -12.06 -4.87 -7.12
N ALA A 89 -10.82 -4.40 -7.11
CA ALA A 89 -10.16 -3.78 -8.26
C ALA A 89 -8.64 -3.88 -8.14
N ALA A 90 -7.94 -3.88 -9.28
CA ALA A 90 -6.50 -3.72 -9.31
C ALA A 90 -6.11 -2.25 -9.26
N GLY A 91 -4.94 -1.92 -8.67
CA GLY A 91 -4.47 -0.53 -8.57
C GLY A 91 -4.23 0.17 -9.90
N GLY A 92 -4.12 -0.57 -11.01
CA GLY A 92 -3.95 0.01 -12.35
C GLY A 92 -5.24 0.52 -13.02
N ALA A 93 -6.40 0.33 -12.38
CA ALA A 93 -7.70 0.86 -12.81
C ALA A 93 -8.61 1.05 -11.59
N ILE A 94 -8.45 2.17 -10.90
CA ILE A 94 -9.13 2.45 -9.62
C ILE A 94 -10.53 3.02 -9.91
N PRO A 95 -11.62 2.37 -9.46
CA PRO A 95 -13.00 2.72 -9.81
C PRO A 95 -13.55 3.92 -9.02
N PHE A 96 -12.73 4.95 -8.84
CA PHE A 96 -13.08 6.21 -8.21
C PHE A 96 -12.95 7.35 -9.21
N ARG A 97 -13.74 8.40 -9.00
CA ARG A 97 -13.72 9.59 -9.86
C ARG A 97 -12.39 10.33 -9.72
N ASP A 98 -12.03 11.04 -10.77
CA ASP A 98 -10.91 11.98 -10.74
C ASP A 98 -11.11 12.99 -9.59
N ALA A 99 -10.01 13.40 -8.95
CA ALA A 99 -10.00 14.43 -7.93
C ALA A 99 -11.09 14.27 -6.84
N SER A 100 -11.22 13.06 -6.28
CA SER A 100 -12.27 12.72 -5.30
C SER A 100 -11.75 12.18 -3.96
N ILE A 101 -10.48 11.78 -3.90
CA ILE A 101 -9.87 11.18 -2.72
C ILE A 101 -8.88 12.17 -2.08
N PRO A 102 -9.06 12.58 -0.82
CA PRO A 102 -8.14 13.51 -0.15
C PRO A 102 -6.82 12.85 0.31
N LEU A 103 -6.86 11.56 0.61
CA LEU A 103 -5.74 10.80 1.16
C LEU A 103 -5.77 9.35 0.66
N VAL A 104 -4.63 8.90 0.12
CA VAL A 104 -4.39 7.52 -0.27
C VAL A 104 -3.31 6.90 0.61
N LEU A 105 -3.57 5.70 1.11
CA LEU A 105 -2.61 4.83 1.75
C LEU A 105 -2.17 3.72 0.77
N MET A 106 -0.89 3.37 0.80
CA MET A 106 -0.36 2.20 0.10
C MET A 106 0.73 1.55 0.96
N VAL A 107 0.46 0.39 1.56
CA VAL A 107 1.43 -0.30 2.44
C VAL A 107 1.91 -1.61 1.82
N THR A 108 3.21 -1.66 1.48
CA THR A 108 3.93 -2.81 0.88
C THR A 108 3.42 -3.28 -0.48
N VAL A 109 2.44 -2.60 -1.06
CA VAL A 109 1.82 -2.97 -2.34
C VAL A 109 2.74 -2.73 -3.53
N ILE A 110 3.54 -1.64 -3.51
CA ILE A 110 4.49 -1.31 -4.58
C ILE A 110 5.44 -2.47 -4.92
N CYS A 111 5.75 -3.32 -3.94
CA CYS A 111 6.59 -4.51 -4.09
C CYS A 111 5.97 -5.60 -4.97
N PHE A 112 4.68 -5.54 -5.25
CA PHE A 112 3.93 -6.56 -6.01
C PHE A 112 3.37 -6.02 -7.33
N LEU A 113 3.67 -4.77 -7.68
CA LEU A 113 3.17 -4.15 -8.90
C LEU A 113 4.06 -4.50 -10.10
N GLU A 114 3.43 -4.96 -11.18
CA GLU A 114 4.11 -5.12 -12.47
C GLU A 114 4.52 -3.76 -13.06
N ASN A 115 3.63 -2.76 -12.95
CA ASN A 115 3.86 -1.40 -13.43
C ASN A 115 3.53 -0.36 -12.33
N PRO A 116 4.49 -0.05 -11.44
CA PRO A 116 4.29 0.95 -10.39
C PRO A 116 3.88 2.32 -10.91
N SER A 117 4.44 2.79 -12.03
CA SER A 117 4.11 4.10 -12.60
C SER A 117 2.65 4.17 -13.03
N GLN A 118 2.09 3.11 -13.61
CA GLN A 118 0.66 3.07 -13.96
C GLN A 118 -0.24 3.22 -12.73
N VAL A 119 0.10 2.54 -11.63
CA VAL A 119 -0.69 2.64 -10.39
C VAL A 119 -0.52 4.01 -9.73
N LEU A 120 0.69 4.57 -9.73
CA LEU A 120 0.93 5.93 -9.23
C LEU A 120 0.17 6.98 -10.05
N ALA A 121 0.05 6.79 -11.37
CA ALA A 121 -0.75 7.65 -12.22
C ALA A 121 -2.25 7.57 -11.89
N GLU A 122 -2.79 6.37 -11.62
CA GLU A 122 -4.17 6.20 -11.16
C GLU A 122 -4.41 6.81 -9.78
N ILE A 123 -3.45 6.66 -8.85
CA ILE A 123 -3.52 7.31 -7.53
C ILE A 123 -3.51 8.83 -7.69
N ARG A 124 -2.65 9.37 -8.55
CA ARG A 124 -2.61 10.80 -8.85
C ARG A 124 -3.94 11.27 -9.46
N ARG A 125 -4.54 10.50 -10.37
CA ARG A 125 -5.84 10.84 -11.00
C ARG A 125 -6.95 10.97 -9.97
N ILE A 126 -7.06 10.03 -9.03
CA ILE A 126 -8.15 10.03 -8.03
C ILE A 126 -7.90 11.04 -6.90
N LEU A 127 -6.66 11.41 -6.63
CA LEU A 127 -6.33 12.37 -5.58
C LEU A 127 -6.86 13.77 -5.95
N VAL A 128 -7.46 14.46 -4.98
CA VAL A 128 -7.74 15.89 -5.09
C VAL A 128 -6.43 16.68 -5.30
N PRO A 129 -6.47 17.87 -5.91
CA PRO A 129 -5.29 18.74 -5.99
C PRO A 129 -4.64 18.94 -4.62
N GLY A 130 -3.34 18.67 -4.52
CA GLY A 130 -2.58 18.74 -3.25
C GLY A 130 -2.89 17.65 -2.22
N GLY A 131 -3.69 16.65 -2.61
CA GLY A 131 -4.01 15.45 -1.83
C GLY A 131 -2.76 14.64 -1.45
N VAL A 132 -2.89 13.79 -0.44
CA VAL A 132 -1.73 13.12 0.18
C VAL A 132 -1.68 11.65 -0.23
N LEU A 133 -0.49 11.17 -0.55
CA LEU A 133 -0.15 9.75 -0.64
C LEU A 133 0.78 9.40 0.52
N VAL A 134 0.37 8.46 1.38
CA VAL A 134 1.26 7.80 2.35
C VAL A 134 1.61 6.43 1.78
N LEU A 135 2.89 6.25 1.44
CA LEU A 135 3.42 5.02 0.83
C LEU A 135 4.44 4.41 1.79
N ALA A 136 4.28 3.13 2.11
CA ALA A 136 5.24 2.37 2.89
C ALA A 136 5.72 1.11 2.15
N PHE A 137 7.00 0.75 2.29
CA PHE A 137 7.58 -0.40 1.61
C PHE A 137 8.79 -0.97 2.36
N ILE A 138 9.13 -2.23 2.06
CA ILE A 138 10.32 -2.89 2.61
C ILE A 138 11.54 -2.49 1.77
N GLU A 139 12.57 -1.95 2.42
CA GLU A 139 13.79 -1.51 1.74
C GLU A 139 14.68 -2.70 1.35
N ARG A 140 15.18 -2.65 0.11
CA ARG A 140 16.14 -3.62 -0.41
C ARG A 140 17.42 -3.56 0.42
N GLY A 141 17.78 -4.71 0.98
CA GLY A 141 18.98 -4.88 1.80
C GLY A 141 18.83 -4.42 3.26
N GLY A 142 17.67 -3.88 3.63
CA GLY A 142 17.37 -3.50 5.01
C GLY A 142 17.19 -4.72 5.94
N PRO A 143 17.16 -4.50 7.27
CA PRO A 143 17.09 -5.58 8.27
C PRO A 143 15.87 -6.48 8.10
N ILE A 144 14.72 -5.91 7.68
CA ILE A 144 13.50 -6.67 7.41
C ILE A 144 13.70 -7.58 6.18
N HIS A 145 14.23 -7.06 5.07
CA HIS A 145 14.55 -7.87 3.89
C HIS A 145 15.54 -9.00 4.24
N GLN A 146 16.59 -8.70 5.01
CA GLN A 146 17.58 -9.69 5.45
C GLN A 146 16.96 -10.78 6.34
N LYS A 147 16.19 -10.40 7.37
CA LYS A 147 15.48 -11.35 8.23
C LYS A 147 14.64 -12.32 7.40
N TYR A 148 13.96 -11.84 6.36
CA TYR A 148 13.17 -12.69 5.47
C TYR A 148 14.00 -13.63 4.58
N LEU A 149 15.18 -13.22 4.11
CA LEU A 149 16.06 -14.08 3.32
C LEU A 149 16.59 -15.28 4.12
N TYR A 150 16.74 -15.14 5.44
CA TYR A 150 17.38 -16.15 6.29
C TYR A 150 16.43 -16.95 7.19
N GLU A 151 15.26 -16.41 7.57
CA GLU A 151 14.38 -17.01 8.60
C GLU A 151 13.03 -17.53 8.08
N GLY A 152 12.76 -17.49 6.77
CA GLY A 152 11.62 -18.22 6.16
C GLY A 152 10.20 -17.69 6.42
N GLY A 153 10.02 -16.52 7.06
CA GLY A 153 8.73 -15.91 7.49
C GLY A 153 7.64 -15.69 6.43
N LYS A 154 7.30 -14.45 6.03
CA LYS A 154 6.37 -14.16 4.88
C LYS A 154 6.87 -14.72 3.54
N GLY A 155 7.81 -15.68 3.53
CA GLY A 155 8.56 -16.16 2.39
C GLY A 155 7.69 -16.60 1.22
N ARG A 156 6.52 -17.21 1.49
CA ARG A 156 5.54 -17.53 0.44
C ARG A 156 5.07 -16.28 -0.32
N PHE A 157 4.68 -15.22 0.38
CA PHE A 157 4.17 -13.98 -0.21
C PHE A 157 5.31 -13.16 -0.82
N LEU A 158 6.42 -13.03 -0.10
CA LEU A 158 7.56 -12.20 -0.51
C LEU A 158 8.44 -12.84 -1.59
N SER A 159 8.30 -14.13 -1.88
CA SER A 159 9.01 -14.79 -2.99
C SER A 159 8.80 -14.12 -4.35
N ARG A 160 7.68 -13.40 -4.51
CA ARG A 160 7.34 -12.64 -5.72
C ARG A 160 7.49 -11.14 -5.57
N ALA A 161 7.99 -10.67 -4.43
CA ALA A 161 8.17 -9.24 -4.17
C ALA A 161 9.41 -8.69 -4.87
N ARG A 162 9.27 -7.52 -5.47
CA ARG A 162 10.38 -6.65 -5.84
C ARG A 162 10.70 -5.74 -4.66
N PHE A 163 11.93 -5.79 -4.18
CA PHE A 163 12.42 -4.88 -3.14
C PHE A 163 13.04 -3.64 -3.79
N TYR A 164 12.71 -2.48 -3.24
CA TYR A 164 13.15 -1.18 -3.75
C TYR A 164 14.19 -0.56 -2.81
N ALA A 165 15.19 0.09 -3.38
CA ALA A 165 15.95 1.09 -2.65
C ALA A 165 15.08 2.35 -2.52
N ARG A 166 15.28 3.11 -1.42
CA ARG A 166 14.51 4.33 -1.18
C ARG A 166 14.56 5.31 -2.34
N ASP A 167 15.75 5.55 -2.87
CA ASP A 167 15.94 6.55 -3.92
C ASP A 167 15.22 6.15 -5.23
N GLU A 168 15.01 4.85 -5.48
CA GLU A 168 14.18 4.39 -6.60
C GLU A 168 12.71 4.77 -6.40
N VAL A 169 12.19 4.64 -5.17
CA VAL A 169 10.80 5.02 -4.85
C VAL A 169 10.64 6.53 -4.88
N LEU A 170 11.62 7.30 -4.40
CA LEU A 170 11.60 8.76 -4.49
C LEU A 170 11.56 9.23 -5.95
N SER A 171 12.41 8.68 -6.83
CA SER A 171 12.38 8.99 -8.26
C SER A 171 11.08 8.55 -8.93
N LEU A 172 10.50 7.41 -8.54
CA LEU A 172 9.19 6.98 -9.05
C LEU A 172 8.09 7.97 -8.67
N LEU A 173 8.06 8.46 -7.44
CA LEU A 173 7.09 9.45 -6.98
C LEU A 173 7.22 10.75 -7.78
N GLU A 174 8.43 11.30 -7.88
CA GLU A 174 8.71 12.54 -8.63
C GLU A 174 8.31 12.43 -10.10
N ASN A 175 8.71 11.34 -10.78
CA ASN A 175 8.37 11.11 -12.18
C ASN A 175 6.86 10.90 -12.43
N ASN A 176 6.08 10.62 -11.38
CA ASN A 176 4.63 10.47 -11.45
C ASN A 176 3.88 11.67 -10.84
N GLY A 177 4.54 12.83 -10.71
CA GLY A 177 3.89 14.06 -10.30
C GLY A 177 3.59 14.12 -8.80
N PHE A 178 4.44 13.53 -7.97
CA PHE A 178 4.38 13.70 -6.53
C PHE A 178 5.63 14.42 -6.05
N TRP A 179 5.46 15.34 -5.12
CA TRP A 179 6.58 15.88 -4.36
C TRP A 179 6.57 15.30 -2.94
N VAL A 180 7.75 14.96 -2.44
CA VAL A 180 7.91 14.28 -1.15
C VAL A 180 7.95 15.31 -0.02
N SER A 181 7.04 15.19 0.94
CA SER A 181 6.91 16.10 2.09
C SER A 181 7.59 15.58 3.36
N ALA A 182 7.68 14.27 3.53
CA ALA A 182 8.33 13.64 4.68
C ALA A 182 8.78 12.21 4.35
N VAL A 183 9.83 11.75 5.02
CA VAL A 183 10.36 10.39 4.90
C VAL A 183 10.79 9.87 6.27
N ASP A 184 10.39 8.65 6.60
CA ASP A 184 10.89 7.85 7.72
C ASP A 184 11.53 6.55 7.18
N PRO A 185 12.87 6.48 7.06
CA PRO A 185 13.57 5.33 6.47
C PRO A 185 13.99 4.27 7.50
N ARG A 186 13.42 4.28 8.72
CA ARG A 186 13.97 3.49 9.83
C ARG A 186 13.63 2.01 9.74
N ALA A 187 14.57 1.19 10.20
CA ALA A 187 14.41 -0.26 10.44
C ALA A 187 13.92 -1.06 9.22
N GLY A 188 14.36 -0.70 8.01
CA GLY A 188 14.11 -1.46 6.78
C GLY A 188 12.68 -1.43 6.27
N PHE A 189 11.83 -0.58 6.86
CA PHE A 189 10.47 -0.29 6.40
C PHE A 189 10.36 1.21 6.27
N CYS A 190 10.44 1.68 5.02
CA CYS A 190 10.46 3.08 4.68
C CYS A 190 9.03 3.58 4.50
N VAL A 191 8.70 4.69 5.15
CA VAL A 191 7.42 5.38 5.00
C VAL A 191 7.68 6.75 4.38
N ILE A 192 6.89 7.09 3.37
CA ILE A 192 6.99 8.35 2.64
C ILE A 192 5.61 9.00 2.63
N ALA A 193 5.53 10.28 3.00
CA ALA A 193 4.37 11.11 2.75
C ALA A 193 4.67 12.03 1.58
N ALA A 194 3.92 11.91 0.50
CA ALA A 194 4.04 12.71 -0.69
C ALA A 194 2.71 13.42 -0.99
N ARG A 195 2.78 14.52 -1.73
CA ARG A 195 1.62 15.28 -2.14
C ARG A 195 1.50 15.30 -3.65
N GLU A 196 0.26 15.27 -4.12
CA GLU A 196 -0.08 15.50 -5.51
C GLU A 196 0.42 16.89 -5.93
N GLY A 197 1.15 16.95 -7.05
CA GLY A 197 1.72 18.18 -7.61
C GLY A 197 3.23 18.07 -7.86
N LEU A 198 3.79 19.02 -8.60
CA LEU A 198 5.22 19.01 -8.95
C LEU A 198 6.09 19.85 -8.00
N THR A 199 5.53 20.81 -7.26
CA THR A 199 6.18 21.53 -6.15
C THR A 199 5.12 22.24 -5.29
N GLY A 200 5.36 22.41 -3.98
CA GLY A 200 4.47 23.12 -3.04
C GLY A 200 4.39 24.64 -3.22
N LYS A 201 4.25 25.13 -4.45
CA LYS A 201 3.98 26.53 -4.77
C LYS A 201 2.76 26.62 -5.68
N GLU A 202 1.58 26.69 -5.06
CA GLU A 202 0.51 27.59 -5.51
C GLU A 202 0.40 28.72 -4.48
#